data_AF-A0A535GTI2-F1
#
_entry.id   AF-A0A535GTI2-F1
#
_cell.length_a   1.000
_cell.length_b   1.000
_cell.length_c   1.000
_cell.angle_alpha   90.00
_cell.angle_beta   90.00
_cell.angle_gamma   90.00
#
_symmetry.space_group_name_H-M   'P 1'
#
loop_
_entity.id
_entity.type
_entity.pdbx_description
1 polymer ?
#
loop_
_entity_poly.entity_id
_entity_poly.type
_entity_poly.pdbx_seq_one_letter_code
_entity_poly.pdbx_strand_id
1 'polypeptide(L)'
;MLPPGVTMLSVSKAAWQRHANARSPRFYFDWERAKKMQSKGMTFTTPAVGILFGLREALIMMREEGLPTIFQRHLRVAAAFRAAANALGLRLLAAQEIASPTVTAVYFPEALTGDKSEAVLKTWRDLGLVVGEGQGKLAGKIFRIGHLGAVYEPDVVTTVEIMERGLEAHGHPVTKSAALTAARRALQSSEPSLVA
;
A
#
# COMPACT_ATOMS: atom_id res chain seq x y z
N MET A 1 0.29 -12.79 1.29
CA MET A 1 0.60 -11.74 2.29
C MET A 1 1.29 -12.36 3.50
N LEU A 2 1.95 -11.57 4.34
CA LEU A 2 2.64 -12.03 5.55
C LEU A 2 2.26 -11.14 6.75
N PRO A 3 2.00 -11.70 7.94
CA PRO A 3 1.86 -10.90 9.16
C PRO A 3 3.15 -10.13 9.48
N PRO A 4 3.08 -8.98 10.19
CA PRO A 4 4.28 -8.29 10.66
C PRO A 4 5.09 -9.20 11.60
N GLY A 5 6.42 -9.13 11.51
CA GLY A 5 7.31 -9.94 12.38
C GLY A 5 8.67 -10.31 11.80
N VAL A 6 8.95 -9.98 10.53
CA VAL A 6 10.24 -10.20 9.90
C VAL A 6 10.67 -8.97 9.10
N THR A 7 11.98 -8.73 9.03
CA THR A 7 12.58 -7.74 8.16
C THR A 7 13.67 -8.41 7.33
N MET A 8 13.62 -8.24 6.01
CA MET A 8 14.67 -8.71 5.10
C MET A 8 15.67 -7.58 4.87
N LEU A 9 16.95 -7.85 5.08
CA LEU A 9 18.03 -6.89 4.86
C LEU A 9 18.93 -7.39 3.74
N SER A 10 19.17 -6.53 2.74
CA SER A 10 20.21 -6.74 1.72
C SER A 10 21.32 -5.72 1.95
N VAL A 11 22.57 -6.18 2.05
CA VAL A 11 23.72 -5.36 2.46
C VAL A 11 24.78 -5.39 1.37
N SER A 12 25.10 -4.22 0.80
CA SER A 12 26.12 -4.08 -0.24
C SER A 12 27.54 -4.26 0.29
N LYS A 13 28.50 -4.50 -0.61
CA LYS A 13 29.93 -4.58 -0.26
C LYS A 13 30.43 -3.32 0.47
N ALA A 14 30.03 -2.14 0.01
CA ALA A 14 30.40 -0.88 0.64
C ALA A 14 29.80 -0.72 2.05
N ALA A 15 28.58 -1.22 2.28
CA ALA A 15 27.97 -1.22 3.61
C ALA A 15 28.70 -2.17 4.57
N TRP A 16 29.15 -3.34 4.11
CA TRP A 16 29.98 -4.25 4.91
C TRP A 16 31.35 -3.64 5.29
N GLN A 17 31.98 -2.91 4.38
CA GLN A 17 33.23 -2.20 4.67
C GLN A 17 33.05 -1.13 5.78
N ARG A 18 31.93 -0.39 5.76
CA ARG A 18 31.60 0.56 6.84
C ARG A 18 31.26 -0.15 8.15
N HIS A 19 30.54 -1.27 8.09
CA HIS A 19 30.17 -2.06 9.25
C HIS A 19 31.38 -2.52 10.08
N ALA A 20 32.51 -2.84 9.41
CA ALA A 20 33.76 -3.25 10.05
C ALA A 20 34.36 -2.18 10.97
N ASN A 21 34.10 -0.90 10.70
CA ASN A 21 34.62 0.23 11.49
C ASN A 21 33.53 0.91 12.33
N ALA A 22 32.28 0.44 12.28
CA ALA A 22 31.17 1.05 12.98
C ALA A 22 31.27 0.79 14.49
N ARG A 23 31.16 1.86 15.29
CA ARG A 23 31.32 1.84 16.76
C ARG A 23 30.00 1.83 17.54
N SER A 24 28.86 1.88 16.85
CA SER A 24 27.55 1.82 17.50
C SER A 24 27.40 0.50 18.27
N PRO A 25 26.96 0.54 19.55
CA PRO A 25 26.69 -0.67 20.30
C PRO A 25 25.68 -1.56 19.58
N ARG A 26 25.99 -2.86 19.45
CA ARG A 26 25.15 -3.82 18.75
C ARG A 26 25.29 -5.21 19.36
N PHE A 27 24.17 -5.93 19.39
CA PHE A 27 24.13 -7.33 19.79
C PHE A 27 23.09 -8.08 18.96
N TYR A 28 21.81 -7.78 19.17
CA TYR A 28 20.71 -8.43 18.46
C TYR A 28 20.71 -8.13 16.95
N PHE A 29 20.97 -6.88 16.58
CA PHE A 29 21.07 -6.43 15.18
C PHE A 29 22.50 -6.44 14.63
N ASP A 30 23.40 -7.25 15.21
CA ASP A 30 24.76 -7.39 14.71
C ASP A 30 24.78 -8.24 13.43
N TRP A 31 25.04 -7.58 12.30
CA TRP A 31 25.06 -8.22 10.99
C TRP A 31 26.15 -9.30 10.87
N GLU A 32 27.30 -9.14 11.53
CA GLU A 32 28.38 -10.13 11.48
C GLU A 32 27.97 -11.43 12.19
N ARG A 33 27.30 -11.30 13.35
CA ARG A 33 26.74 -12.45 14.07
C ARG A 33 25.64 -13.13 13.26
N ALA A 34 24.73 -12.35 12.68
CA ALA A 34 23.68 -12.87 11.81
C ALA A 34 24.26 -13.62 10.61
N LYS A 35 25.24 -13.04 9.90
CA LYS A 35 25.92 -13.64 8.74
C LYS A 35 26.67 -14.93 9.12
N LYS A 36 27.39 -14.93 10.24
CA LYS A 36 28.13 -16.12 10.74
C LYS A 36 27.21 -17.30 11.05
N MET A 37 26.01 -17.03 11.56
CA MET A 37 25.04 -18.08 11.86
C MET A 37 24.31 -18.52 10.58
N GLN A 38 23.98 -17.58 9.69
CA GLN A 38 23.36 -17.85 8.40
C GLN A 38 24.23 -18.75 7.52
N SER A 39 25.57 -18.58 7.53
CA SER A 39 26.48 -19.46 6.80
C SER A 39 26.49 -20.91 7.29
N LYS A 40 25.89 -21.17 8.47
CA LYS A 40 25.69 -22.51 9.04
C LYS A 40 24.23 -22.99 8.90
N GLY A 41 23.38 -22.26 8.16
CA GLY A 41 21.95 -22.55 8.05
C GLY A 41 21.15 -22.25 9.33
N MET A 42 21.71 -21.46 10.26
CA MET A 42 21.08 -21.12 11.54
C MET A 42 20.77 -19.63 11.63
N THR A 43 19.92 -19.28 12.59
CA THR A 43 19.67 -17.89 13.01
C THR A 43 20.51 -17.56 14.23
N PHE A 44 20.80 -16.28 14.44
CA PHE A 44 21.58 -15.84 15.61
C PHE A 44 20.82 -16.03 16.93
N THR A 45 19.50 -15.83 16.90
CA THR A 45 18.57 -16.04 18.01
C THR A 45 17.38 -16.86 17.53
N THR A 46 16.60 -17.42 18.47
CA THR A 46 15.36 -18.13 18.17
C THR A 46 14.45 -17.27 17.26
N PRO A 47 14.15 -17.71 16.03
CA PRO A 47 13.35 -16.92 15.11
C PRO A 47 11.86 -17.15 15.35
N ALA A 48 11.02 -16.24 14.84
CA ALA A 48 9.59 -16.47 14.73
C ALA A 48 9.30 -17.51 13.64
N VAL A 49 9.38 -18.80 13.99
CA VAL A 49 9.31 -19.93 13.05
C VAL A 49 8.07 -19.87 12.15
N GLY A 50 6.90 -19.56 12.71
CA GLY A 50 5.66 -19.41 11.93
C GLY A 50 5.72 -18.29 10.88
N ILE A 51 6.34 -17.16 11.21
CA ILE A 51 6.55 -16.05 10.27
C ILE A 51 7.51 -16.46 9.15
N LEU A 52 8.54 -17.25 9.45
CA LEU A 52 9.47 -17.72 8.42
C LEU A 52 8.81 -18.72 7.45
N PHE A 53 7.92 -19.60 7.94
CA PHE A 53 7.11 -20.45 7.05
C PHE A 53 6.17 -19.62 6.19
N GLY A 54 5.49 -18.63 6.77
CA GLY A 54 4.66 -17.70 6.00
C GLY A 54 5.46 -16.92 4.95
N LEU A 55 6.70 -16.51 5.27
CA LEU A 55 7.57 -15.80 4.33
C LEU A 55 7.97 -16.71 3.17
N ARG A 56 8.29 -17.97 3.45
CA ARG A 56 8.58 -18.97 2.41
C ARG A 56 7.41 -19.09 1.44
N GLU A 57 6.20 -19.24 1.95
CA GLU A 57 4.99 -19.36 1.13
C GLU A 57 4.74 -18.08 0.31
N ALA A 58 4.89 -16.90 0.94
CA ALA A 58 4.77 -15.63 0.24
C ALA A 58 5.76 -15.50 -0.92
N LEU A 59 7.00 -15.96 -0.75
CA LEU A 59 8.01 -15.95 -1.81
C LEU A 59 7.71 -16.98 -2.92
N ILE A 60 7.09 -18.12 -2.60
CA ILE A 60 6.64 -19.10 -3.59
C ILE A 60 5.53 -18.49 -4.46
N MET A 61 4.47 -17.97 -3.85
CA MET A 61 3.38 -17.29 -4.56
C MET A 61 3.90 -16.13 -5.44
N MET A 62 4.85 -15.35 -4.95
CA MET A 62 5.47 -14.28 -5.75
C MET A 62 6.24 -14.79 -6.96
N ARG A 63 6.89 -15.96 -6.85
CA ARG A 63 7.59 -16.59 -7.97
C ARG A 63 6.62 -17.19 -8.99
N GLU A 64 5.51 -17.75 -8.53
CA GLU A 64 4.46 -18.31 -9.38
C GLU A 64 3.75 -17.21 -10.19
N GLU A 65 3.42 -16.07 -9.58
CA GLU A 65 2.84 -14.91 -10.29
C GLU A 65 3.87 -14.22 -11.20
N GLY A 66 5.11 -14.12 -10.73
CA GLY A 66 6.22 -13.45 -11.42
C GLY A 66 6.29 -11.95 -11.13
N LEU A 67 7.51 -11.44 -10.86
CA LEU A 67 7.72 -10.03 -10.50
C LEU A 67 7.18 -9.02 -11.54
N PRO A 68 7.37 -9.21 -12.87
CA PRO A 68 6.80 -8.29 -13.85
C PRO A 68 5.27 -8.22 -13.76
N THR A 69 4.60 -9.36 -13.61
CA THR A 69 3.14 -9.45 -13.45
C THR A 69 2.68 -8.73 -12.18
N ILE A 70 3.36 -8.96 -11.07
CA ILE A 70 3.09 -8.30 -9.79
C ILE A 70 3.18 -6.78 -9.94
N PHE A 71 4.26 -6.28 -10.53
CA PHE A 71 4.45 -4.84 -10.71
C PHE A 71 3.37 -4.25 -11.61
N GLN A 72 3.07 -4.89 -12.75
CA GLN A 72 2.01 -4.45 -13.66
C GLN A 72 0.64 -4.40 -12.98
N ARG A 73 0.31 -5.40 -12.15
CA ARG A 73 -0.93 -5.41 -11.37
C ARG A 73 -1.02 -4.21 -10.43
N HIS A 74 0.05 -3.91 -9.68
CA HIS A 74 0.06 -2.76 -8.78
C HIS A 74 -0.13 -1.43 -9.53
N LEU A 75 0.47 -1.29 -10.72
CA LEU A 75 0.29 -0.10 -11.55
C LEU A 75 -1.14 0.05 -12.06
N ARG A 76 -1.76 -1.04 -12.56
CA ARG A 76 -3.15 -1.03 -13.00
C ARG A 76 -4.11 -0.65 -11.87
N VAL A 77 -3.94 -1.28 -10.71
CA VAL A 77 -4.75 -1.01 -9.52
C VAL A 77 -4.58 0.44 -9.05
N ALA A 78 -3.34 0.95 -9.01
CA ALA A 78 -3.06 2.34 -8.66
C ALA A 78 -3.74 3.31 -9.64
N ALA A 79 -3.64 3.06 -10.95
CA ALA A 79 -4.30 3.86 -11.97
C ALA A 79 -5.83 3.86 -11.81
N ALA A 80 -6.41 2.70 -11.51
CA ALA A 80 -7.85 2.56 -11.29
C ALA A 80 -8.35 3.37 -10.09
N PHE A 81 -7.66 3.32 -8.95
CA PHE A 81 -8.03 4.13 -7.78
C PHE A 81 -7.87 5.63 -8.03
N ARG A 82 -6.84 6.05 -8.78
CA ARG A 82 -6.66 7.46 -9.16
C ARG A 82 -7.77 7.93 -10.10
N ALA A 83 -8.14 7.11 -11.09
CA ALA A 83 -9.23 7.39 -12.01
C ALA A 83 -10.57 7.50 -11.28
N ALA A 84 -10.86 6.59 -10.34
CA ALA A 84 -12.04 6.66 -9.49
C ALA A 84 -12.07 7.92 -8.63
N ALA A 85 -10.97 8.27 -7.95
CA ALA A 85 -10.90 9.48 -7.14
C ALA A 85 -11.16 10.75 -7.97
N ASN A 86 -10.57 10.85 -9.16
CA ASN A 86 -10.81 11.96 -10.08
C ASN A 86 -12.27 12.02 -10.54
N ALA A 87 -12.87 10.88 -10.87
CA ALA A 87 -14.28 10.81 -11.28
C ALA A 87 -15.26 11.14 -10.13
N LEU A 88 -14.85 10.95 -8.88
CA LEU A 88 -15.54 11.43 -7.68
C LEU A 88 -15.35 12.94 -7.44
N GLY A 89 -14.59 13.64 -8.28
CA GLY A 89 -14.25 15.05 -8.08
C GLY A 89 -13.29 15.29 -6.90
N LEU A 90 -12.55 14.27 -6.47
CA LEU A 90 -11.61 14.37 -5.37
C LEU A 90 -10.21 14.72 -5.88
N ARG A 91 -9.48 15.49 -5.07
CA ARG A 91 -8.11 15.89 -5.39
C ARG A 91 -7.10 14.89 -4.82
N LEU A 92 -6.19 14.41 -5.67
CA LEU A 92 -5.06 13.59 -5.24
C LEU A 92 -4.01 14.43 -4.50
N LEU A 93 -3.31 13.80 -3.54
CA LEU A 93 -2.24 14.47 -2.79
C LEU A 93 -0.96 14.61 -3.61
N ALA A 94 -0.57 13.55 -4.31
CA ALA A 94 0.68 13.51 -5.08
C ALA A 94 0.39 13.81 -6.56
N ALA A 95 1.31 14.55 -7.19
CA ALA A 95 1.33 14.69 -8.64
C ALA A 95 1.66 13.33 -9.30
N GLN A 96 1.21 13.12 -10.53
CA GLN A 96 1.25 11.83 -11.20
C GLN A 96 2.68 11.26 -11.32
N GLU A 97 3.66 12.13 -11.52
CA GLU A 97 5.07 11.83 -11.77
C GLU A 97 5.76 11.24 -10.53
N ILE A 98 5.23 11.55 -9.34
CA ILE A 98 5.77 11.12 -8.05
C ILE A 98 4.77 10.24 -7.27
N ALA A 99 3.65 9.87 -7.89
CA ALA A 99 2.59 9.14 -7.22
C ALA A 99 2.98 7.69 -6.98
N SER A 100 2.82 7.23 -5.74
CA SER A 100 3.11 5.86 -5.34
C SER A 100 2.25 4.84 -6.09
N PRO A 101 2.82 3.70 -6.52
CA PRO A 101 2.06 2.60 -7.11
C PRO A 101 1.42 1.68 -6.05
N THR A 102 1.56 1.99 -4.76
CA THR A 102 1.12 1.11 -3.66
C THR A 102 0.15 1.76 -2.68
N VAL A 103 -0.02 3.08 -2.77
CA VAL A 103 -0.99 3.83 -1.97
C VAL A 103 -1.47 5.06 -2.73
N THR A 104 -2.77 5.32 -2.74
CA THR A 104 -3.35 6.56 -3.28
C THR A 104 -3.86 7.42 -2.12
N ALA A 105 -3.21 8.56 -1.91
CA ALA A 105 -3.64 9.55 -0.93
C ALA A 105 -4.56 10.59 -1.58
N VAL A 106 -5.72 10.82 -0.99
CA VAL A 106 -6.81 11.61 -1.54
C VAL A 106 -7.29 12.60 -0.49
N TYR A 107 -7.50 13.86 -0.88
CA TYR A 107 -8.13 14.85 -0.02
C TYR A 107 -9.62 14.53 0.16
N PHE A 108 -10.10 14.67 1.38
CA PHE A 108 -11.54 14.82 1.58
C PHE A 108 -12.03 16.09 0.84
N PRO A 109 -13.29 16.11 0.38
CA PRO A 109 -13.94 17.36 0.01
C PRO A 109 -13.80 18.37 1.15
N GLU A 110 -13.60 19.65 0.85
CA GLU A 110 -13.36 20.69 1.87
C GLU A 110 -14.46 20.69 2.94
N ALA A 111 -15.72 20.49 2.53
CA ALA A 111 -16.90 20.40 3.38
C ALA A 111 -16.90 19.18 4.35
N LEU A 112 -16.06 18.18 4.10
CA LEU A 112 -15.95 16.91 4.85
C LEU A 112 -14.57 16.74 5.52
N THR A 113 -13.85 17.84 5.77
CA THR A 113 -12.58 17.83 6.51
C THR A 113 -12.78 18.01 8.02
N GLY A 114 -11.71 17.75 8.80
CA GLY A 114 -11.73 17.87 10.26
C GLY A 114 -12.61 16.80 10.90
N ASP A 115 -13.41 17.17 11.89
CA ASP A 115 -14.27 16.21 12.61
C ASP A 115 -15.27 15.49 11.70
N LYS A 116 -15.65 16.10 10.57
CA LYS A 116 -16.56 15.50 9.58
C LYS A 116 -15.92 14.35 8.81
N SER A 117 -14.59 14.32 8.67
CA SER A 117 -13.95 13.21 7.98
C SER A 117 -14.13 11.90 8.74
N GLU A 118 -14.19 11.97 10.08
CA GLU A 118 -14.42 10.79 10.92
C GLU A 118 -15.80 10.18 10.69
N ALA A 119 -16.82 10.99 10.41
CA ALA A 119 -18.15 10.48 10.09
C ALA A 119 -18.14 9.69 8.76
N VAL A 120 -17.41 10.19 7.74
CA VAL A 120 -17.22 9.47 6.46
C VAL A 120 -16.45 8.17 6.68
N LEU A 121 -15.34 8.23 7.42
CA LEU A 121 -14.53 7.05 7.75
C LEU A 121 -15.34 6.01 8.53
N LYS A 122 -16.16 6.43 9.48
CA LYS A 122 -17.06 5.54 10.22
C LYS A 122 -18.05 4.86 9.27
N THR A 123 -18.69 5.60 8.37
CA THR A 123 -19.60 5.02 7.37
C THR A 123 -18.90 3.98 6.50
N TRP A 124 -17.68 4.27 6.03
CA TRP A 124 -16.89 3.28 5.29
C TRP A 124 -16.54 2.05 6.13
N ARG A 125 -16.14 2.22 7.39
CA ARG A 125 -15.85 1.11 8.32
C ARG A 125 -17.07 0.23 8.56
N ASP A 126 -18.24 0.84 8.76
CA ASP A 126 -19.52 0.12 8.94
C ASP A 126 -19.92 -0.68 7.69
N LEU A 127 -19.45 -0.26 6.51
CA LEU A 127 -19.61 -0.97 5.23
C LEU A 127 -18.47 -1.96 4.93
N GLY A 128 -17.51 -2.13 5.85
CA GLY A 128 -16.40 -3.06 5.72
C GLY A 128 -15.15 -2.51 5.02
N LEU A 129 -15.09 -1.21 4.71
CA LEU A 129 -13.92 -0.56 4.14
C LEU A 129 -13.10 0.15 5.22
N VAL A 130 -11.84 -0.24 5.36
CA VAL A 130 -10.85 0.45 6.20
C VAL A 130 -9.81 1.10 5.32
N VAL A 131 -9.68 2.43 5.42
CA VAL A 131 -8.62 3.21 4.76
C VAL A 131 -7.70 3.82 5.81
N GLY A 132 -6.46 4.14 5.41
CA GLY A 132 -5.54 4.84 6.29
C GLY A 132 -5.90 6.32 6.40
N GLU A 133 -5.85 6.89 7.58
CA GLU A 133 -6.05 8.34 7.77
C GLU A 133 -4.80 9.15 7.44
N GLY A 134 -4.98 10.46 7.25
CA GLY A 134 -3.89 11.42 7.25
C GLY A 134 -3.19 11.48 8.61
N GLN A 135 -1.89 11.76 8.61
CA GLN A 135 -1.08 11.85 9.82
C GLN A 135 -0.46 13.24 9.96
N GLY A 136 -0.22 13.67 11.21
CA GLY A 136 0.37 14.97 11.50
C GLY A 136 -0.43 16.13 10.88
N LYS A 137 0.23 16.97 10.09
CA LYS A 137 -0.40 18.15 9.43
C LYS A 137 -1.53 17.81 8.44
N LEU A 138 -1.66 16.54 8.07
CA LEU A 138 -2.65 16.02 7.13
C LEU A 138 -3.81 15.29 7.82
N ALA A 139 -3.79 15.14 9.14
CA ALA A 139 -4.88 14.55 9.91
C ALA A 139 -6.21 15.30 9.63
N GLY A 140 -7.28 14.54 9.40
CA GLY A 140 -8.60 15.07 9.04
C GLY A 140 -8.70 15.74 7.66
N LYS A 141 -7.63 15.75 6.85
CA LYS A 141 -7.62 16.40 5.52
C LYS A 141 -7.57 15.40 4.38
N ILE A 142 -6.94 14.26 4.59
CA ILE A 142 -6.78 13.21 3.58
C ILE A 142 -7.16 11.84 4.15
N PHE A 143 -7.42 10.91 3.25
CA PHE A 143 -7.40 9.48 3.51
C PHE A 143 -6.48 8.79 2.49
N ARG A 144 -6.09 7.54 2.77
CA ARG A 144 -5.10 6.77 2.03
C ARG A 144 -5.65 5.39 1.71
N ILE A 145 -5.85 5.14 0.42
CA ILE A 145 -6.28 3.84 -0.11
C ILE A 145 -5.01 3.00 -0.29
N GLY A 146 -4.80 2.02 0.58
CA GLY A 146 -3.70 1.07 0.46
C GLY A 146 -4.02 0.01 -0.58
N HIS A 147 -3.12 -0.19 -1.54
CA HIS A 147 -3.30 -1.17 -2.62
C HIS A 147 -2.02 -1.96 -2.91
N LEU A 148 -1.30 -2.29 -1.84
CA LEU A 148 -0.10 -3.11 -1.85
C LEU A 148 -0.41 -4.56 -1.52
N GLY A 149 0.27 -5.48 -2.19
CA GLY A 149 0.26 -6.90 -1.85
C GLY A 149 -0.79 -7.67 -2.64
N ALA A 150 -1.63 -8.43 -1.95
CA ALA A 150 -2.68 -9.25 -2.56
C ALA A 150 -3.95 -8.44 -2.78
N VAL A 151 -3.85 -7.42 -3.64
CA VAL A 151 -4.96 -6.54 -4.04
C VAL A 151 -5.18 -6.70 -5.55
N TYR A 152 -6.42 -6.96 -5.92
CA TYR A 152 -6.85 -7.33 -7.27
C TYR A 152 -8.06 -6.49 -7.69
N GLU A 153 -8.52 -6.70 -8.93
CA GLU A 153 -9.62 -5.93 -9.51
C GLU A 153 -10.93 -5.96 -8.70
N PRO A 154 -11.36 -7.09 -8.10
CA PRO A 154 -12.55 -7.11 -7.25
C PRO A 154 -12.44 -6.15 -6.05
N ASP A 155 -11.25 -6.04 -5.44
CA ASP A 155 -11.01 -5.14 -4.31
C ASP A 155 -11.18 -3.67 -4.73
N VAL A 156 -10.77 -3.33 -5.95
CA VAL A 156 -10.97 -2.00 -6.52
C VAL A 156 -12.45 -1.70 -6.66
N VAL A 157 -13.21 -2.61 -7.25
CA VAL A 157 -14.66 -2.44 -7.48
C VAL A 157 -15.37 -2.22 -6.15
N THR A 158 -15.17 -3.11 -5.17
CA THR A 158 -15.82 -3.03 -3.86
C THR A 158 -15.41 -1.75 -3.12
N THR A 159 -14.13 -1.39 -3.13
CA THR A 159 -13.64 -0.18 -2.46
C THR A 159 -14.25 1.09 -3.07
N VAL A 160 -14.26 1.20 -4.39
CA VAL A 160 -14.81 2.37 -5.09
C VAL A 160 -16.31 2.53 -4.84
N GLU A 161 -17.06 1.43 -4.83
CA GLU A 161 -18.49 1.45 -4.53
C GLU A 161 -18.78 1.90 -3.09
N ILE A 162 -18.01 1.40 -2.11
CA ILE A 162 -18.17 1.84 -0.71
C ILE A 162 -17.76 3.31 -0.55
N MET A 163 -16.71 3.75 -1.26
CA MET A 163 -16.31 5.16 -1.30
C MET A 163 -17.43 6.06 -1.81
N GLU A 164 -18.01 5.76 -2.98
CA GLU A 164 -19.16 6.47 -3.57
C GLU A 164 -20.30 6.58 -2.56
N ARG A 165 -20.72 5.46 -1.95
CA ARG A 165 -21.83 5.40 -0.99
C ARG A 165 -21.58 6.26 0.26
N GLY A 166 -20.37 6.21 0.81
CA GLY A 166 -20.05 7.01 1.99
C GLY A 166 -20.00 8.51 1.68
N LEU A 167 -19.45 8.90 0.53
CA LEU A 167 -19.44 10.31 0.11
C LEU A 167 -20.86 10.84 -0.14
N GLU A 168 -21.70 10.06 -0.83
CA GLU A 168 -23.11 10.39 -1.09
C GLU A 168 -23.89 10.54 0.22
N ALA A 169 -23.71 9.62 1.18
CA ALA A 169 -24.37 9.66 2.49
C ALA A 169 -24.02 10.90 3.32
N HIS A 170 -22.87 11.53 3.06
CA HIS A 170 -22.41 12.76 3.72
C HIS A 170 -22.58 14.00 2.84
N GLY A 171 -23.38 13.92 1.78
CA GLY A 171 -23.80 15.08 0.98
C GLY A 171 -22.77 15.56 -0.05
N HIS A 172 -21.72 14.78 -0.34
CA HIS A 172 -20.85 15.05 -1.49
C HIS A 172 -21.56 14.59 -2.77
N PRO A 173 -21.66 15.44 -3.81
CA PRO A 173 -22.33 15.08 -5.05
C PRO A 173 -21.55 13.97 -5.77
N VAL A 174 -22.23 12.86 -6.05
CA VAL A 174 -21.67 11.72 -6.78
C VAL A 174 -22.52 11.44 -8.01
N THR A 175 -21.89 11.38 -9.18
CA THR A 175 -22.52 10.83 -10.38
C THR A 175 -22.48 9.32 -10.29
N LYS A 176 -23.65 8.68 -10.13
CA LYS A 176 -23.75 7.22 -9.94
C LYS A 176 -22.94 6.46 -10.98
N SER A 177 -22.15 5.49 -10.51
CA SER A 177 -21.32 4.60 -11.32
C SER A 177 -20.20 5.28 -12.12
N ALA A 178 -20.00 6.60 -12.02
CA ALA A 178 -18.96 7.29 -12.76
C ALA A 178 -17.56 6.86 -12.30
N ALA A 179 -17.34 6.71 -10.98
CA ALA A 179 -16.03 6.32 -10.46
C ALA A 179 -15.72 4.87 -10.76
N LEU A 180 -16.73 3.99 -10.63
CA LEU A 180 -16.60 2.58 -10.99
C LEU A 180 -16.29 2.40 -12.49
N THR A 181 -16.95 3.18 -13.36
CA THR A 181 -16.69 3.16 -14.80
C THR A 181 -15.27 3.62 -15.12
N ALA A 182 -14.81 4.70 -14.49
CA ALA A 182 -13.45 5.20 -14.65
C ALA A 182 -12.39 4.19 -14.18
N ALA A 183 -12.61 3.55 -13.02
CA ALA A 183 -11.74 2.49 -12.50
C ALA A 183 -11.64 1.31 -13.46
N ARG A 184 -12.78 0.78 -13.94
CA ARG A 184 -12.81 -0.35 -14.87
C ARG A 184 -12.10 -0.05 -16.18
N ARG A 185 -12.28 1.16 -16.72
CA ARG A 185 -11.56 1.60 -17.94
C ARG A 185 -10.05 1.63 -17.72
N ALA A 186 -9.60 2.11 -16.56
CA ALA A 186 -8.17 2.13 -16.23
C ALA A 186 -7.59 0.71 -16.06
N LEU A 187 -8.34 -0.21 -15.44
CA LEU A 187 -7.93 -1.62 -15.31
C LEU A 187 -7.76 -2.32 -16.67
N GLN A 188 -8.59 -1.96 -17.65
CA GLN A 188 -8.55 -2.53 -19.00
C GLN A 188 -7.48 -1.91 -19.91
N SER A 189 -6.84 -0.81 -19.48
CA SER A 189 -5.80 -0.16 -20.28
C SER A 189 -4.54 -1.03 -20.32
N SER A 190 -4.03 -1.26 -21.54
CA SER A 190 -2.86 -2.12 -21.81
C SER A 190 -1.52 -1.49 -21.40
N GLU A 191 -1.49 -0.21 -21.03
CA GLU A 191 -0.28 0.51 -20.64
C GLU A 191 -0.44 1.26 -19.32
N PRO A 192 -0.08 0.64 -18.20
CA PRO A 192 0.15 1.36 -16.96
C PRO A 192 1.48 2.11 -17.10
N SER A 193 1.45 3.30 -17.69
CA SER A 193 2.63 4.15 -17.83
C SER A 193 3.23 4.45 -16.45
N LEU A 194 4.42 3.92 -16.20
CA LEU A 194 5.38 4.48 -15.26
C LEU A 194 6.17 5.52 -16.05
N VAL A 195 5.66 6.75 -16.11
CA VAL A 195 6.32 7.92 -16.72
C VAL A 195 6.17 7.97 -18.25
N ALA A 196 5.79 9.14 -18.76
CA ALA A 196 6.02 9.57 -20.14
C ALA A 196 7.38 10.27 -20.21
#